data_AF-A0A7J9LTD0-F1
#
_entry.id   AF-A0A7J9LTD0-F1
#
_cell.length_a   1.000
_cell.length_b   1.000
_cell.length_c   1.000
_cell.angle_alpha   90.00
_cell.angle_beta   90.00
_cell.angle_gamma   90.00
#
_symmetry.space_group_name_H-M   'P 1'
#
loop_
_entity.id
_entity.type
_entity.pdbx_description
1 polymer ?
#
loop_
_entity_poly.entity_id
_entity_poly.type
_entity_poly.pdbx_seq_one_letter_code
_entity_poly.pdbx_strand_id
1 'polypeptide(L)'
;MVSGAENSWFVFGISYSGALSAWFRLKFPHLTCGSLASSGVVLAVYNYTDFDKQVGESAGPECKAVLQEITELVDQSLESNRKELKKQFGAAELEIDGDFLYFLADAAVIAMHYAPLLLKQKRLERIWWLSMPNMSKTSTLELLVSVLKLIIRIT
;
A
#
# COMPACT_ATOMS: atom_id res chain seq x y z
N MET A 1 -15.01 44.01 -23.46
CA MET A 1 -14.81 42.63 -23.92
C MET A 1 -13.31 42.42 -24.03
N VAL A 2 -12.70 41.65 -23.13
CA VAL A 2 -11.25 41.35 -23.20
C VAL A 2 -11.12 39.91 -23.70
N SER A 3 -10.79 39.80 -24.99
CA SER A 3 -10.34 38.60 -25.69
C SER A 3 -8.84 38.45 -25.53
N GLY A 4 -8.32 37.25 -25.24
CA GLY A 4 -6.88 37.02 -25.40
C GLY A 4 -6.20 35.91 -24.60
N ALA A 5 -6.87 34.78 -24.33
CA ALA A 5 -6.28 33.44 -24.28
C ALA A 5 -7.42 32.42 -24.10
N GLU A 6 -8.08 32.04 -25.20
CA GLU A 6 -9.07 30.95 -25.23
C GLU A 6 -8.41 29.56 -25.15
N ASN A 7 -7.53 29.34 -24.17
CA ASN A 7 -6.99 28.02 -23.91
C ASN A 7 -7.76 27.39 -22.76
N SER A 8 -8.51 26.36 -23.08
CA SER A 8 -9.31 25.58 -22.14
C SER A 8 -8.39 24.59 -21.42
N TRP A 9 -8.08 24.85 -20.15
CA TRP A 9 -7.17 24.00 -19.36
C TRP A 9 -7.91 22.90 -18.61
N PHE A 10 -7.41 21.67 -18.74
CA PHE A 10 -7.86 20.54 -17.95
C PHE A 10 -6.75 20.15 -16.97
N VAL A 11 -7.08 20.00 -15.69
CA VAL A 11 -6.08 19.70 -14.65
C VAL A 11 -6.12 18.23 -14.30
N PHE A 12 -4.95 17.61 -14.22
CA PHE A 12 -4.80 16.19 -13.93
C PHE A 12 -3.98 16.01 -12.67
N GLY A 13 -4.38 15.05 -11.84
CA GLY A 13 -3.62 14.67 -10.66
C GLY A 13 -3.97 13.27 -10.19
N ILE A 14 -3.02 12.66 -9.49
CA ILE A 14 -3.15 11.36 -8.82
C ILE A 14 -2.77 11.46 -7.34
N SER A 15 -3.45 10.71 -6.48
CA SER A 15 -3.19 10.72 -5.03
C SER A 15 -3.33 12.14 -4.45
N TYR A 16 -2.37 12.64 -3.68
CA TYR A 16 -2.37 14.01 -3.16
C TYR A 16 -2.57 15.06 -4.26
N SER A 17 -1.88 14.92 -5.41
CA SER A 17 -2.05 15.83 -6.54
C SER A 17 -3.44 15.71 -7.19
N GLY A 18 -4.12 14.58 -7.03
CA GLY A 18 -5.53 14.40 -7.42
C GLY A 18 -6.47 15.23 -6.55
N ALA A 19 -6.23 15.27 -5.24
CA ALA A 19 -6.96 16.17 -4.34
C ALA A 19 -6.72 17.64 -4.73
N LEU A 20 -5.47 18.02 -5.00
CA LEU A 20 -5.13 19.36 -5.50
C LEU A 20 -5.84 19.69 -6.82
N SER A 21 -5.91 18.74 -7.76
CA SER A 21 -6.61 18.88 -9.03
C SER A 21 -8.11 19.20 -8.82
N ALA A 22 -8.78 18.46 -7.94
CA ALA A 22 -10.18 18.71 -7.58
C ALA A 22 -10.37 20.07 -6.90
N TRP A 23 -9.53 20.41 -5.91
CA TRP A 23 -9.62 21.67 -5.18
C TRP A 23 -9.32 22.87 -6.07
N PHE A 24 -8.39 22.74 -7.03
CA PHE A 24 -8.06 23.80 -7.98
C PHE A 24 -9.26 24.11 -8.88
N ARG A 25 -9.94 23.08 -9.43
CA ARG A 25 -11.16 23.27 -10.23
C ARG A 25 -12.30 23.89 -9.42
N LEU A 26 -12.44 23.53 -8.13
CA LEU A 26 -13.44 24.09 -7.24
C LEU A 26 -13.16 25.59 -6.97
N LYS A 27 -11.90 25.95 -6.71
CA LYS A 27 -11.52 27.31 -6.32
C LYS A 27 -11.39 28.27 -7.50
N PHE A 28 -10.94 27.78 -8.65
CA PHE A 28 -10.67 28.58 -9.85
C PHE A 28 -11.44 28.06 -11.08
N PRO A 29 -12.79 28.02 -11.01
CA PRO A 29 -13.61 27.49 -12.11
C PRO A 29 -13.47 28.27 -13.42
N HIS A 30 -13.02 29.53 -13.35
CA HIS A 30 -12.79 30.41 -14.49
C HIS A 30 -11.42 30.19 -15.17
N LEU A 31 -10.51 29.44 -14.56
CA LEU A 31 -9.18 29.14 -15.12
C LEU A 31 -9.11 27.76 -15.79
N THR A 32 -10.09 26.89 -15.55
CA THR A 32 -10.08 25.48 -16.01
C THR A 32 -11.46 25.05 -16.47
N CYS A 33 -11.52 24.29 -17.57
CA CYS A 33 -12.78 23.69 -18.03
C CYS A 33 -13.15 22.41 -17.26
N GLY A 34 -12.16 21.71 -16.69
CA GLY A 34 -12.39 20.49 -15.91
C GLY A 34 -11.15 19.98 -15.21
N SER A 35 -11.33 18.89 -14.45
CA SER A 35 -10.27 18.23 -13.70
C SER A 35 -10.48 16.72 -13.61
N LEU A 36 -9.38 15.96 -13.67
CA LEU A 36 -9.32 14.54 -13.30
C LEU A 36 -8.55 14.42 -11.99
N ALA A 37 -9.24 13.90 -10.98
CA ALA A 37 -8.71 13.68 -9.64
C ALA A 37 -8.60 12.17 -9.37
N SER A 38 -7.65 11.50 -10.03
CA SER A 38 -7.50 10.05 -9.93
C SER A 38 -7.03 9.66 -8.52
N SER A 39 -7.74 8.76 -7.84
CA SER A 39 -7.41 8.34 -6.47
C SER A 39 -7.14 9.52 -5.51
N GLY A 40 -7.82 10.65 -5.73
CA GLY A 40 -7.58 11.89 -4.99
C GLY A 40 -8.16 11.84 -3.58
N VAL A 41 -7.29 11.93 -2.56
CA VAL A 41 -7.71 11.97 -1.15
C VAL A 41 -8.23 13.37 -0.80
N VAL A 42 -9.47 13.67 -1.21
CA VAL A 42 -10.12 14.98 -0.99
C VAL A 42 -10.57 15.20 0.45
N LEU A 43 -10.67 14.12 1.24
CA LEU A 43 -10.96 14.13 2.66
C LEU A 43 -9.84 13.40 3.40
N ALA A 44 -9.05 14.13 4.18
CA ALA A 44 -8.03 13.57 5.04
C ALA A 44 -8.65 13.17 6.39
N VAL A 45 -8.68 11.87 6.67
CA VAL A 45 -9.14 11.31 7.95
C VAL A 45 -7.92 10.81 8.70
N TYR A 46 -7.68 11.31 9.91
CA TYR A 46 -6.47 11.00 10.68
C TYR A 46 -6.36 9.52 11.06
N ASN A 47 -7.48 8.93 11.52
CA ASN A 47 -7.55 7.50 11.85
C ASN A 47 -8.56 6.81 10.92
N TYR A 48 -8.08 6.36 9.77
CA TYR A 48 -8.93 5.80 8.71
C TYR A 48 -8.75 4.29 8.56
N THR A 49 -9.23 3.53 9.54
CA THR A 49 -9.13 2.06 9.55
C THR A 49 -9.88 1.38 8.39
N ASP A 50 -10.81 2.09 7.75
CA ASP A 50 -11.57 1.53 6.62
C ASP A 50 -10.70 1.30 5.39
N PHE A 51 -9.56 1.99 5.27
CA PHE A 51 -8.55 1.69 4.24
C PHE A 51 -8.05 0.24 4.38
N ASP A 52 -7.58 -0.14 5.57
CA ASP A 52 -7.05 -1.49 5.82
C ASP A 52 -8.15 -2.57 5.71
N LYS A 53 -9.39 -2.24 6.11
CA LYS A 53 -10.53 -3.14 5.91
C LYS A 53 -10.78 -3.40 4.43
N GLN A 54 -10.82 -2.34 3.61
CA GLN A 54 -11.02 -2.45 2.17
C GLN A 54 -9.87 -3.21 1.49
N VAL A 55 -8.63 -3.01 1.95
CA VAL A 55 -7.47 -3.81 1.52
C VAL A 55 -7.75 -5.28 1.82
N GLY A 56 -8.08 -5.64 3.06
CA GLY A 56 -8.39 -7.02 3.44
C GLY A 56 -9.55 -7.63 2.66
N GLU A 57 -10.59 -6.88 2.34
CA GLU A 57 -11.68 -7.33 1.47
C GLU A 57 -11.19 -7.60 0.04
N SER A 58 -10.33 -6.72 -0.49
CA SER A 58 -9.75 -6.86 -1.82
C SER A 58 -8.76 -8.03 -1.93
N ALA A 59 -8.15 -8.44 -0.81
CA ALA A 59 -7.30 -9.63 -0.71
C ALA A 59 -8.06 -10.95 -0.96
N GLY A 60 -9.36 -10.95 -0.63
CA GLY A 60 -10.14 -12.17 -0.50
C GLY A 60 -9.96 -12.87 0.86
N PRO A 61 -10.85 -13.81 1.20
CA PRO A 61 -10.98 -14.36 2.55
C PRO A 61 -9.76 -15.14 3.02
N GLU A 62 -9.13 -15.92 2.13
CA GLU A 62 -7.95 -16.74 2.47
C GLU A 62 -6.73 -15.85 2.77
N CYS A 63 -6.42 -14.90 1.89
CA CYS A 63 -5.29 -13.99 2.07
C CYS A 63 -5.50 -13.09 3.29
N LYS A 64 -6.73 -12.62 3.52
CA LYS A 64 -7.08 -11.86 4.72
C LYS A 64 -6.82 -12.64 6.00
N ALA A 65 -7.25 -13.90 6.07
CA ALA A 65 -7.03 -14.74 7.25
C ALA A 65 -5.53 -14.95 7.54
N VAL A 66 -4.74 -15.18 6.49
CA VAL A 66 -3.29 -15.32 6.59
C VAL A 66 -2.62 -14.02 7.08
N LEU A 67 -3.02 -12.87 6.53
CA LEU A 67 -2.49 -11.56 6.97
C LEU A 67 -2.81 -11.28 8.45
N GLN A 68 -4.00 -11.65 8.90
CA GLN A 68 -4.40 -11.53 10.31
C GLN A 68 -3.56 -12.44 11.21
N GLU A 69 -3.38 -13.72 10.84
CA GLU A 69 -2.52 -14.65 11.58
C GLU A 69 -1.07 -14.15 11.68
N ILE A 70 -0.52 -13.61 10.60
CA ILE A 70 0.84 -13.06 10.61
C ILE A 70 0.94 -11.87 11.54
N THR A 71 -0.07 -10.99 11.56
CA THR A 71 -0.12 -9.85 12.48
C THR A 71 -0.08 -10.34 13.93
N GLU A 72 -0.89 -11.33 14.28
CA GLU A 72 -0.91 -11.93 15.63
C GLU A 72 0.45 -12.55 16.02
N LEU A 73 1.11 -13.24 15.10
CA LEU A 73 2.43 -13.84 15.35
C LEU A 73 3.52 -12.78 15.52
N VAL A 74 3.44 -11.69 14.76
CA VAL A 74 4.36 -10.56 14.88
C VAL A 74 4.18 -9.87 16.23
N ASP A 75 2.94 -9.63 16.66
CA ASP A 75 2.65 -9.03 17.97
C ASP A 75 3.23 -9.87 19.11
N GLN A 76 3.01 -11.18 19.10
CA GLN A 76 3.58 -12.10 20.10
C GLN A 76 5.12 -12.13 20.09
N SER A 77 5.72 -12.06 18.89
CA SER A 77 7.18 -12.06 18.74
C SER A 77 7.82 -10.74 19.15
N LEU A 78 7.09 -9.62 19.04
CA LEU A 78 7.55 -8.33 19.55
C LEU A 78 7.68 -8.31 21.08
N GLU A 79 6.87 -9.08 21.80
CA GLU A 79 6.96 -9.20 23.27
C GLU A 79 8.22 -9.95 23.73
N SER A 80 8.62 -10.98 22.99
CA SER A 80 9.66 -11.94 23.42
C SER A 80 10.99 -11.81 22.68
N ASN A 81 10.98 -11.36 21.41
CA ASN A 81 12.15 -11.40 20.53
C ASN A 81 12.27 -10.18 19.60
N ARG A 82 11.87 -8.99 20.10
CA ARG A 82 11.81 -7.72 19.35
C ARG A 82 12.99 -7.46 18.42
N LYS A 83 14.23 -7.49 18.93
CA LYS A 83 15.43 -7.10 18.16
C LYS A 83 15.70 -8.07 17.01
N GLU A 84 15.57 -9.36 17.27
CA GLU A 84 15.82 -10.38 16.24
C GLU A 84 14.70 -10.37 15.21
N LEU A 85 13.44 -10.20 15.63
CA LEU A 85 12.30 -10.06 14.72
C LEU A 85 12.53 -8.90 13.75
N LYS A 86 12.76 -7.68 14.25
CA LYS A 86 12.98 -6.51 13.38
C LYS A 86 14.18 -6.70 12.45
N LYS A 87 15.25 -7.35 12.93
CA LYS A 87 16.41 -7.70 12.10
C LYS A 87 16.07 -8.67 10.97
N GLN A 88 15.19 -9.65 11.19
CA GLN A 88 14.76 -10.58 10.13
C GLN A 88 14.10 -9.85 8.95
N PHE A 89 13.38 -8.76 9.22
CA PHE A 89 12.75 -7.90 8.22
C PHE A 89 13.67 -6.80 7.66
N GLY A 90 14.93 -6.73 8.10
CA GLY A 90 15.84 -5.65 7.70
C GLY A 90 15.48 -4.29 8.32
N ALA A 91 14.69 -4.29 9.38
CA ALA A 91 14.15 -3.10 10.05
C ALA A 91 14.75 -2.90 11.45
N ALA A 92 15.99 -3.34 11.67
CA ALA A 92 16.66 -3.30 12.97
C ALA A 92 16.83 -1.88 13.54
N GLU A 93 16.80 -0.87 12.68
CA GLU A 93 16.92 0.55 13.04
C GLU A 93 15.59 1.17 13.54
N LEU A 94 14.45 0.48 13.36
CA LEU A 94 13.16 0.95 13.87
C LEU A 94 13.06 0.69 15.37
N GLU A 95 13.35 1.71 16.18
CA GLU A 95 13.29 1.59 17.64
C GLU A 95 11.85 1.49 18.16
N ILE A 96 10.94 2.26 17.57
CA ILE A 96 9.52 2.30 17.93
C ILE A 96 8.82 1.08 17.32
N ASP A 97 8.10 0.30 18.13
CA ASP A 97 7.38 -0.89 17.65
C ASP A 97 6.24 -0.52 16.70
N GLY A 98 5.58 0.63 16.93
CA GLY A 98 4.57 1.19 16.03
C GLY A 98 5.10 1.47 14.62
N ASP A 99 6.33 2.01 14.49
CA ASP A 99 6.93 2.27 13.17
C ASP A 99 7.20 0.96 12.42
N PHE A 100 7.62 -0.08 13.14
CA PHE A 100 7.82 -1.40 12.57
C PHE A 100 6.52 -2.06 12.13
N LEU A 101 5.45 -1.96 12.94
CA LEU A 101 4.13 -2.46 12.58
C LEU A 101 3.53 -1.70 11.38
N TYR A 102 3.72 -0.38 11.34
CA TYR A 102 3.31 0.45 10.20
C TYR A 102 4.05 0.06 8.93
N PHE A 103 5.37 -0.13 9.01
CA PHE A 103 6.18 -0.64 7.91
C PHE A 103 5.68 -1.99 7.38
N LEU A 104 5.33 -2.93 8.28
CA LEU A 104 4.82 -4.24 7.90
C LEU A 104 3.45 -4.14 7.20
N ALA A 105 2.55 -3.31 7.73
CA ALA A 105 1.23 -3.07 7.16
C ALA A 105 1.32 -2.44 5.76
N ASP A 106 2.12 -1.37 5.61
CA ASP A 106 2.30 -0.67 4.33
C ASP A 106 2.86 -1.61 3.25
N ALA A 107 3.85 -2.43 3.61
CA ALA A 107 4.45 -3.33 2.67
C ALA A 107 3.52 -4.49 2.25
N ALA A 108 2.62 -4.94 3.13
CA ALA A 108 1.53 -5.85 2.77
C ALA A 108 0.53 -5.18 1.80
N VAL A 109 0.14 -3.93 2.05
CA VAL A 109 -0.75 -3.15 1.17
C VAL A 109 -0.14 -2.98 -0.23
N ILE A 110 1.14 -2.60 -0.30
CA ILE A 110 1.86 -2.41 -1.57
C ILE A 110 1.88 -3.71 -2.38
N ALA A 111 2.16 -4.84 -1.72
CA ALA A 111 2.13 -6.15 -2.37
C ALA A 111 0.75 -6.42 -2.99
N MET A 112 -0.33 -6.13 -2.28
CA MET A 112 -1.69 -6.36 -2.79
C MET A 112 -2.07 -5.40 -3.93
N HIS A 113 -1.75 -4.12 -3.80
CA HIS A 113 -2.11 -3.11 -4.79
C HIS A 113 -1.33 -3.25 -6.11
N TYR A 114 -0.04 -3.61 -6.04
CA TYR A 114 0.85 -3.53 -7.20
C TYR A 114 1.40 -4.86 -7.69
N ALA A 115 1.26 -5.98 -6.94
CA ALA A 115 1.74 -7.29 -7.41
C ALA A 115 1.19 -7.66 -8.80
N PRO A 116 -0.11 -7.49 -9.14
CA PRO A 116 -0.60 -7.86 -10.46
C PRO A 116 0.08 -7.11 -11.62
N LEU A 117 0.56 -5.89 -11.37
CA LEU A 117 1.30 -5.08 -12.35
C LEU A 117 2.76 -5.56 -12.46
N LEU A 118 3.42 -5.80 -11.33
CA LEU A 118 4.81 -6.28 -11.27
C LEU A 118 4.96 -7.70 -11.86
N LEU A 119 3.98 -8.57 -11.59
CA LEU A 119 3.95 -9.95 -12.09
C LEU A 119 3.70 -10.04 -13.60
N LYS A 120 3.00 -9.08 -14.20
CA LYS A 120 2.87 -8.98 -15.66
C LYS A 120 4.18 -8.60 -16.32
N GLN A 121 5.05 -7.87 -15.62
CA GLN A 121 6.35 -7.43 -16.12
C GLN A 121 7.43 -8.51 -15.96
N LYS A 122 7.31 -9.37 -14.93
CA LYS A 122 8.16 -10.55 -14.73
C LYS A 122 7.39 -11.85 -15.01
N ARG A 123 7.53 -12.38 -16.23
CA ARG A 123 6.93 -13.65 -16.71
C ARG A 123 7.20 -14.91 -15.86
N LEU A 124 7.99 -14.82 -14.78
CA LEU A 124 8.49 -15.94 -13.99
C LEU A 124 7.76 -16.17 -12.66
N GLU A 125 6.85 -15.29 -12.23
CA GLU A 125 6.26 -15.39 -10.88
C GLU A 125 4.85 -15.99 -10.84
N ARG A 126 4.39 -16.63 -11.92
CA ARG A 126 3.09 -17.35 -11.94
C ARG A 126 3.02 -18.56 -11.00
N ILE A 127 4.15 -18.98 -10.42
CA ILE A 127 4.25 -20.10 -9.47
C ILE A 127 3.80 -19.67 -8.06
N TRP A 128 3.95 -18.40 -7.69
CA TRP A 128 3.79 -17.93 -6.30
C TRP A 128 2.34 -17.95 -5.79
N TRP A 129 1.37 -17.56 -6.63
CA TRP A 129 -0.05 -17.61 -6.26
C TRP A 129 -0.60 -19.02 -6.11
N LEU A 130 -0.01 -20.01 -6.79
CA LEU A 130 -0.46 -21.41 -6.75
C LEU A 130 0.08 -22.17 -5.52
N SER A 131 1.04 -21.59 -4.78
CA SER A 131 1.65 -22.23 -3.61
C SER A 131 1.10 -21.78 -2.26
N MET A 132 0.22 -20.77 -2.23
CA MET A 132 -0.37 -20.25 -0.99
C MET A 132 -1.33 -21.19 -0.21
N PRO A 133 -2.07 -22.14 -0.81
CA PRO A 133 -3.12 -22.84 -0.05
C PRO A 133 -2.61 -23.90 0.95
N ASN A 134 -1.30 -24.11 1.14
CA ASN A 134 -0.78 -25.22 1.96
C ASN A 134 0.52 -24.95 2.74
N MET A 135 0.78 -23.70 3.17
CA MET A 135 1.99 -23.38 3.94
C MET A 135 1.82 -23.51 5.46
N SER A 136 2.85 -24.05 6.13
CA SER A 136 2.94 -24.10 7.60
C SER A 136 3.22 -22.71 8.18
N LYS A 137 2.83 -22.44 9.44
CA LYS A 137 2.99 -21.12 10.11
C LYS A 137 4.41 -20.53 10.03
N THR A 138 5.43 -21.39 10.17
CA THR A 138 6.85 -20.99 10.07
C THR A 138 7.22 -20.61 8.64
N SER A 139 6.68 -21.32 7.65
CA SER A 139 6.89 -21.03 6.23
C SER A 139 6.23 -19.70 5.84
N THR A 140 5.09 -19.34 6.43
CA THR A 140 4.35 -18.11 6.12
C THR A 140 5.14 -16.85 6.51
N LEU A 141 5.77 -16.85 7.68
CA LEU A 141 6.64 -15.76 8.13
C LEU A 141 7.91 -15.64 7.25
N GLU A 142 8.58 -16.75 6.93
CA GLU A 142 9.75 -16.73 6.05
C GLU A 142 9.43 -16.24 4.64
N LEU A 143 8.25 -16.59 4.12
CA LEU A 143 7.79 -16.15 2.81
C LEU A 143 7.45 -14.66 2.83
N LEU A 144 6.81 -14.16 3.88
CA LEU A 144 6.50 -12.74 4.02
C LEU A 144 7.79 -11.91 4.17
N VAL A 145 8.75 -12.39 4.98
CA VAL A 145 10.11 -11.82 5.05
C VAL A 145 10.80 -11.83 3.69
N SER A 146 10.62 -12.88 2.88
CA SER A 146 11.24 -12.99 1.56
C SER A 146 10.60 -12.05 0.53
N VAL A 147 9.27 -11.93 0.54
CA VAL A 147 8.52 -10.98 -0.31
C VAL A 147 8.88 -9.54 0.06
N LEU A 148 8.93 -9.23 1.35
CA LEU A 148 9.32 -7.91 1.84
C LEU A 148 10.77 -7.59 1.49
N LYS A 149 11.71 -8.53 1.68
CA LYS A 149 13.10 -8.36 1.24
C LYS A 149 13.22 -8.12 -0.28
N LEU A 150 12.36 -8.74 -1.09
CA LEU A 150 12.34 -8.54 -2.53
C LEU A 150 11.80 -7.14 -2.88
N ILE A 151 10.74 -6.68 -2.21
CA ILE A 151 10.17 -5.33 -2.39
C ILE A 151 11.19 -4.26 -1.96
N ILE A 152 11.80 -4.41 -0.77
CA ILE A 152 12.82 -3.50 -0.22
C ILE A 152 14.06 -3.43 -1.12
N ARG A 153 14.46 -4.53 -1.79
CA ARG A 153 15.60 -4.51 -2.73
C ARG A 153 15.31 -3.83 -4.06
N ILE A 154 14.04 -3.60 -4.40
CA ILE A 154 13.62 -3.01 -5.68
C ILE A 154 13.46 -1.48 -5.56
N THR A 155 13.29 -0.95 -4.35
CA THR A 155 13.41 0.47 -4.00
C THR A 155 14.84 0.87 -3.66
#